data_AF-A0A0K8PKV0-F1
#
_entry.id   AF-A0A0K8PKV0-F1
#
_cell.length_a   1.000
_cell.length_b   1.000
_cell.length_c   1.000
_cell.angle_alpha   90.00
_cell.angle_beta   90.00
_cell.angle_gamma   90.00
#
_symmetry.space_group_name_H-M   'P 1'
#
loop_
_entity.id
_entity.type
_entity.pdbx_description
1 polymer ?
#
loop_
_entity_poly.entity_id
_entity_poly.type
_entity_poly.pdbx_seq_one_letter_code
_entity_poly.pdbx_strand_id
1 'polypeptide(L)'
;MTSADEPSWRLFRGDGVPRTVAFPPAPPWRRFTRARPARAALPYLIESDHADVVNAALHLRRPLLVTGPAGTGKSSLARAVAHELQLGELLRWSINSRSTVREALY
;
A
#
# COMPACT_ATOMS: atom_id res chain seq x y z
N MET A 1 -24.83 -3.39 -10.82
CA MET A 1 -25.44 -2.06 -10.62
C MET A 1 -24.76 -1.46 -9.40
N THR A 2 -23.80 -0.55 -9.48
CA THR A 2 -23.54 0.53 -10.44
C THR A 2 -22.02 0.67 -10.54
N SER A 3 -21.45 0.54 -11.74
CA SER A 3 -20.10 1.02 -12.01
C SER A 3 -20.18 2.55 -12.03
N ALA A 4 -20.15 3.14 -10.83
CA ALA A 4 -19.90 4.56 -10.69
C ALA A 4 -18.55 4.83 -11.37
N ASP A 5 -18.51 5.87 -12.17
CA ASP A 5 -17.33 6.40 -12.84
C ASP A 5 -16.29 6.72 -11.76
N GLU A 6 -15.48 5.71 -11.42
CA GLU A 6 -14.46 5.82 -10.38
C GLU A 6 -13.52 6.95 -10.77
N PRO A 7 -13.33 7.96 -9.90
CA PRO A 7 -12.57 9.14 -10.22
C PRO A 7 -11.26 8.78 -10.92
N SER A 8 -11.00 9.36 -12.10
CA SER A 8 -9.83 9.03 -12.93
C SER A 8 -8.48 9.16 -12.20
N TRP A 9 -8.46 9.87 -11.07
CA TRP A 9 -7.28 10.07 -10.23
C TRP A 9 -7.00 8.94 -9.23
N ARG A 10 -7.96 8.04 -8.94
CA ARG A 10 -7.76 6.93 -8.00
C ARG A 10 -6.89 5.84 -8.60
N LEU A 11 -5.70 5.67 -8.02
CA LEU A 11 -4.76 4.59 -8.30
C LEU A 11 -5.20 3.28 -7.63
N PHE A 12 -5.57 3.36 -6.35
CA PHE A 12 -6.04 2.22 -5.54
C PHE A 12 -7.55 2.29 -5.35
N ARG A 13 -8.24 1.17 -5.56
CA ARG A 13 -9.71 1.04 -5.50
C ARG A 13 -10.18 0.00 -4.48
N GLY A 14 -9.33 -0.96 -4.12
CA GLY A 14 -9.67 -2.05 -3.21
C GLY A 14 -10.34 -3.25 -3.89
N ASP A 15 -10.53 -3.23 -5.21
CA ASP A 15 -11.16 -4.33 -5.96
C ASP A 15 -10.23 -5.53 -6.17
N GLY A 16 -8.95 -5.40 -5.80
CA GLY A 16 -7.96 -6.46 -5.92
C GLY A 16 -7.48 -6.72 -7.35
N VAL A 17 -7.85 -5.89 -8.33
CA VAL A 17 -7.44 -6.03 -9.73
C VAL A 17 -6.06 -5.36 -9.91
N PRO A 18 -5.00 -6.10 -10.27
CA PRO A 18 -3.67 -5.51 -10.47
C PRO A 18 -3.65 -4.49 -11.62
N ARG A 19 -2.98 -3.36 -11.40
CA ARG A 19 -2.84 -2.24 -12.31
C ARG A 19 -1.41 -1.75 -12.27
N THR A 20 -0.79 -1.64 -13.44
CA THR A 20 0.51 -0.97 -13.57
C THR A 20 0.29 0.53 -13.50
N VAL A 21 0.88 1.17 -12.51
CA VAL A 21 0.85 2.63 -12.34
C VAL A 21 2.28 3.18 -12.48
N ALA A 22 2.41 4.30 -13.19
CA ALA A 22 3.70 4.93 -13.40
C ALA A 22 4.11 5.73 -12.15
N PHE A 23 5.02 5.20 -11.35
CA PHE A 23 5.68 5.94 -10.27
C PHE A 23 7.00 6.55 -10.77
N PRO A 24 7.41 7.72 -10.25
CA PRO A 24 8.76 8.21 -10.48
C PRO A 24 9.79 7.18 -9.96
N PRO A 25 11.01 7.17 -10.51
CA PRO A 25 12.03 6.23 -10.07
C PRO A 25 12.24 6.36 -8.55
N ALA A 26 12.36 5.22 -7.88
CA ALA A 26 12.69 5.19 -6.46
C ALA A 26 14.02 5.93 -6.23
N PRO A 27 14.12 6.72 -5.15
CA PRO A 27 15.38 7.39 -4.84
C PRO A 27 16.51 6.36 -4.62
N PRO A 28 17.78 6.73 -4.82
CA PRO A 28 18.90 5.78 -4.79
C PRO A 28 19.00 4.94 -3.50
N TRP A 29 18.60 5.52 -2.36
CA TRP A 29 18.58 4.87 -1.05
C TRP A 29 17.38 3.94 -0.82
N ARG A 30 16.45 3.80 -1.77
CA ARG A 30 15.32 2.85 -1.73
C ARG A 30 15.46 1.76 -2.81
N ARG A 31 16.68 1.28 -3.04
CA ARG A 31 16.96 0.17 -3.97
C ARG A 31 17.12 -1.13 -3.19
N PHE A 32 16.14 -2.01 -3.28
CA PHE A 32 16.18 -3.33 -2.64
C PHE A 32 16.73 -4.37 -3.62
N THR A 33 17.54 -5.30 -3.11
CA THR A 33 18.36 -6.23 -3.92
C THR A 33 17.57 -7.30 -4.68
N ARG A 34 16.23 -7.33 -4.58
CA ARG A 34 15.35 -8.13 -5.46
C ARG A 34 13.88 -7.76 -5.23
N ALA A 35 13.18 -7.32 -6.27
CA ALA A 35 11.73 -7.19 -6.23
C ALA A 35 11.10 -8.58 -6.39
N ARG A 36 10.57 -9.15 -5.31
CA ARG A 36 9.67 -10.31 -5.42
C ARG A 36 8.26 -9.79 -5.73
N PRO A 37 7.44 -10.54 -6.49
CA PRO A 37 6.06 -10.13 -6.72
C PRO A 37 5.28 -10.08 -5.41
N ALA A 38 4.31 -9.16 -5.33
CA ALA A 38 3.36 -9.12 -4.23
C ALA A 38 2.61 -10.46 -4.14
N ARG A 39 2.29 -10.91 -2.93
CA ARG A 39 1.37 -12.05 -2.78
C ARG A 39 -0.02 -11.63 -3.24
N ALA A 40 -0.73 -12.55 -3.88
CA ALA A 40 -2.14 -12.36 -4.22
C ALA A 40 -2.91 -11.91 -2.97
N ALA A 41 -3.70 -10.85 -3.12
CA ALA A 41 -4.57 -10.35 -2.08
C ALA A 41 -6.02 -10.44 -2.56
N LEU A 42 -6.91 -10.86 -1.66
CA LEU A 42 -8.35 -10.74 -1.90
C LEU A 42 -8.73 -9.24 -2.02
N PRO A 43 -9.86 -8.92 -2.66
CA PRO A 43 -10.42 -7.58 -2.62
C PRO A 43 -10.50 -7.06 -1.17
N TYR A 44 -10.14 -5.81 -0.98
CA TYR A 44 -10.14 -5.14 0.31
C TYR A 44 -11.34 -4.21 0.40
N LEU A 45 -12.28 -4.55 1.28
CA LEU A 45 -13.44 -3.71 1.55
C LEU A 45 -12.99 -2.43 2.25
N ILE A 46 -13.16 -1.30 1.57
CA ILE A 46 -12.78 0.03 2.06
C ILE A 46 -13.88 1.01 1.69
N GLU A 47 -14.17 1.91 2.63
CA GLU A 47 -15.06 3.05 2.36
C GLU A 47 -14.39 4.05 1.41
N SER A 48 -15.20 4.73 0.62
CA SER A 48 -14.71 5.63 -0.43
C SER A 48 -13.82 6.77 0.10
N ASP A 49 -14.14 7.30 1.29
CA ASP A 49 -13.38 8.36 1.95
C ASP A 49 -11.98 7.91 2.39
N HIS A 50 -11.87 6.70 2.95
CA HIS A 50 -10.60 6.10 3.32
C HIS A 50 -9.76 5.76 2.08
N ALA A 51 -10.39 5.31 0.99
CA ALA A 51 -9.71 5.11 -0.28
C ALA A 51 -9.15 6.44 -0.82
N ASP A 52 -9.87 7.54 -0.70
CA ASP A 52 -9.39 8.87 -1.11
C ASP A 52 -8.17 9.31 -0.31
N VAL A 53 -8.14 9.07 1.01
CA VAL A 53 -6.96 9.36 1.85
C VAL A 53 -5.74 8.55 1.40
N VAL A 54 -5.92 7.26 1.09
CA VAL A 54 -4.85 6.40 0.58
C VAL A 54 -4.31 6.94 -0.74
N ASN A 55 -5.20 7.29 -1.68
CA ASN A 55 -4.82 7.83 -2.98
C ASN A 55 -4.14 9.20 -2.86
N ALA A 56 -4.65 10.08 -1.99
CA ALA A 56 -4.02 11.36 -1.72
C ALA A 56 -2.59 11.19 -1.19
N ALA A 57 -2.37 10.25 -0.26
CA ALA A 57 -1.04 9.94 0.27
C ALA A 57 -0.08 9.42 -0.83
N LEU A 58 -0.57 8.57 -1.74
CA LEU A 58 0.21 8.08 -2.89
C LEU A 58 0.64 9.22 -3.82
N HIS A 59 -0.30 10.10 -4.20
CA HIS A 59 0.00 11.24 -5.07
C HIS A 59 0.95 12.24 -4.42
N LEU A 60 0.74 12.55 -3.14
CA LEU A 60 1.56 13.49 -2.38
C LEU A 60 2.90 12.91 -1.93
N ARG A 61 3.10 11.59 -2.12
CA ARG A 61 4.26 10.84 -1.62
C ARG A 61 4.48 11.06 -0.12
N ARG A 62 3.37 11.08 0.64
CA ARG A 62 3.38 11.28 2.09
C ARG A 62 3.16 9.95 2.82
N PRO A 63 3.87 9.70 3.93
CA PRO A 63 3.59 8.55 4.79
C PRO A 63 2.15 8.62 5.32
N LEU A 64 1.50 7.46 5.43
CA LEU A 64 0.17 7.32 6.01
C LEU A 64 0.23 6.49 7.29
N LEU A 65 -0.27 7.03 8.39
CA LEU A 65 -0.44 6.30 9.64
C LEU A 65 -1.86 5.73 9.69
N VAL A 66 -1.96 4.40 9.77
CA VAL A 66 -3.25 3.70 9.82
C VAL A 66 -3.52 3.24 11.26
N THR A 67 -4.59 3.73 11.87
CA THR A 67 -4.97 3.44 13.26
C THR A 67 -6.31 2.69 13.32
N GLY A 68 -6.61 2.07 14.47
CA GLY A 68 -7.89 1.39 14.71
C GLY A 68 -7.77 0.08 15.50
N PRO A 69 -8.90 -0.53 15.92
CA PRO A 69 -8.93 -1.75 16.74
C PRO A 69 -8.18 -2.95 16.15
N ALA A 70 -7.79 -3.92 16.98
CA ALA A 70 -7.20 -5.16 16.49
C ALA A 70 -8.15 -5.89 15.52
N GLY A 71 -7.61 -6.50 14.46
CA GLY A 71 -8.41 -7.26 13.49
C GLY A 71 -9.08 -6.44 12.38
N THR A 72 -9.03 -5.11 12.38
CA THR A 72 -9.72 -4.26 11.38
C THR A 72 -9.05 -4.18 9.99
N GLY A 73 -8.17 -5.12 9.65
CA GLY A 73 -7.60 -5.18 8.30
C GLY A 73 -6.48 -4.18 7.99
N LYS A 74 -5.92 -3.42 8.94
CA LYS A 74 -4.80 -2.48 8.71
C LYS A 74 -3.61 -3.09 7.95
N SER A 75 -3.14 -4.27 8.37
CA SER A 75 -2.06 -4.99 7.68
C SER A 75 -2.51 -5.59 6.34
N SER A 76 -3.82 -5.78 6.15
CA SER A 76 -4.41 -6.22 4.88
C SER A 76 -4.48 -5.06 3.89
N LEU A 77 -4.76 -3.83 4.33
CA LEU A 77 -4.73 -2.63 3.49
C LEU A 77 -3.37 -2.48 2.78
N ALA A 78 -2.27 -2.57 3.53
CA ALA A 78 -0.93 -2.48 2.94
C ALA A 78 -0.65 -3.58 1.90
N ARG A 79 -1.17 -4.80 2.13
CA ARG A 79 -1.08 -5.91 1.16
C ARG A 79 -1.93 -5.66 -0.09
N ALA A 80 -3.15 -5.15 0.08
CA ALA A 80 -4.04 -4.83 -1.01
C ALA A 80 -3.45 -3.73 -1.91
N VAL A 81 -2.92 -2.66 -1.32
CA VAL A 81 -2.24 -1.58 -2.06
C VAL A 81 -1.04 -2.12 -2.83
N ALA A 82 -0.18 -2.93 -2.20
CA ALA A 82 0.99 -3.50 -2.87
C ALA A 82 0.62 -4.44 -4.04
N HIS A 83 -0.44 -5.22 -3.87
CA HIS A 83 -0.97 -6.12 -4.88
C HIS A 83 -1.59 -5.36 -6.06
N GLU A 84 -2.53 -4.46 -5.77
CA GLU A 84 -3.28 -3.73 -6.78
C GLU A 84 -2.39 -2.79 -7.60
N LEU A 85 -1.37 -2.19 -7.00
CA LEU A 85 -0.45 -1.27 -7.68
C LEU A 85 0.83 -1.95 -8.19
N GLN A 86 0.92 -3.27 -8.11
CA GLN A 86 2.09 -4.07 -8.52
C GLN A 86 3.43 -3.57 -7.94
N LEU A 87 3.42 -3.13 -6.68
CA LEU A 87 4.60 -2.58 -6.00
C LEU A 87 5.62 -3.64 -5.56
N GLY A 88 5.32 -4.92 -5.79
CA GLY A 88 6.16 -6.04 -5.35
C GLY A 88 5.95 -6.40 -3.88
N GLU A 89 6.97 -7.01 -3.28
CA GLU A 89 6.90 -7.51 -1.91
C GLU A 89 6.77 -6.38 -0.89
N LEU A 90 5.74 -6.50 -0.03
CA LEU A 90 5.53 -5.58 1.08
C LEU A 90 6.67 -5.71 2.09
N LEU A 91 7.40 -4.61 2.28
CA LEU A 91 8.40 -4.48 3.32
C LEU A 91 7.71 -4.44 4.68
N ARG A 92 8.16 -5.29 5.60
CA ARG A 92 7.62 -5.39 6.96
C ARG A 92 8.72 -5.18 7.97
N TRP A 93 8.50 -4.21 8.85
CA TRP A 93 9.30 -4.00 10.03
C TRP A 93 8.42 -4.13 11.26
N SER A 94 8.65 -5.16 12.07
CA SER A 94 7.96 -5.34 13.34
C SER A 94 8.73 -4.63 14.44
N ILE A 95 8.14 -3.58 15.02
CA ILE A 95 8.73 -2.87 16.16
C ILE A 95 8.39 -3.60 17.46
N ASN A 96 9.40 -3.95 18.24
CA ASN A 96 9.29 -4.49 19.60
C ASN A 96 10.44 -3.95 20.48
N SER A 97 10.50 -4.35 21.76
CA SER A 97 11.51 -3.85 22.72
C SER A 97 12.96 -4.21 22.37
N ARG A 98 13.18 -5.14 21.44
CA ARG A 98 14.51 -5.54 20.94
C ARG A 98 14.85 -4.91 19.60
N SER A 99 13.92 -4.17 18.99
CA SER A 99 14.15 -3.53 17.69
C SER A 99 15.23 -2.45 17.79
N THR A 100 16.18 -2.46 16.86
CA THR A 100 17.30 -1.49 16.85
C THR A 100 17.20 -0.52 15.68
N VAL A 101 17.81 0.67 15.82
CA VAL A 101 17.88 1.67 14.72
C VAL A 101 18.64 1.10 13.51
N ARG A 102 19.58 0.18 13.70
CA ARG A 102 20.26 -0.47 12.57
C ARG A 102 19.30 -1.32 11.75
N GLU A 103 18.31 -1.94 12.36
CA GLU A 103 17.23 -2.66 11.66
C GLU A 103 16.25 -1.70 10.97
N ALA A 104 16.17 -0.44 11.41
CA ALA A 104 15.34 0.60 10.78
C ALA A 104 15.86 1.05 9.41
N LEU A 105 17.15 0.85 9.18
CA LEU A 105 17.90 1.38 8.03
C LEU A 105 17.96 0.41 6.85
N TYR A 106 17.07 -0.60 6.80
CA TYR A 106 16.97 -1.62 5.73
C TYR A 106 17.56 -1.20 4.38
#